data_AF-A0A6P1EIW6-F1
#
_entry.id   AF-A0A6P1EIW6-F1
#
_cell.length_a   1.000
_cell.length_b   1.000
_cell.length_c   1.000
_cell.angle_alpha   90.00
_cell.angle_beta   90.00
_cell.angle_gamma   90.00
#
_symmetry.space_group_name_H-M   'P 1'
#
loop_
_entity.id
_entity.type
_entity.pdbx_description
1 polymer ?
#
loop_
_entity_poly.entity_id
_entity_poly.type
_entity_poly.pdbx_seq_one_letter_code
_entity_poly.pdbx_strand_id
1 'polypeptide(L)'
;MWTPYPVDGVVPEEGYGLGWFVRIHPSGPIVEHDGAWQGFTSYFARYLGTGVSIAVFTNLHADHSRPDQIGQGRRIGARAPGGSGSGQRTF
;
A
#
# COMPACT_ATOMS: atom_id res chain seq x y z
N MET A 1 6.00 -8.12 -14.09
CA MET A 1 6.17 -6.89 -13.28
C MET A 1 5.78 -7.11 -11.82
N TRP A 2 4.67 -7.80 -11.56
CA TRP A 2 4.07 -7.94 -10.22
C TRP A 2 4.48 -9.22 -9.46
N THR A 3 5.71 -9.66 -9.66
CA THR A 3 6.24 -10.87 -9.01
C THR A 3 7.14 -10.43 -7.87
N PRO A 4 6.87 -10.82 -6.61
CA PRO A 4 7.77 -10.56 -5.51
C PRO A 4 9.18 -11.10 -5.76
N TYR A 5 10.18 -10.43 -5.19
CA TYR A 5 11.54 -10.94 -5.17
C TYR A 5 11.58 -12.28 -4.40
N PRO A 6 12.24 -13.33 -4.93
CA PRO A 6 12.37 -14.60 -4.23
C PRO A 6 13.23 -14.47 -2.96
N VAL A 7 12.80 -15.09 -1.86
CA VAL A 7 13.58 -15.24 -0.64
C VAL A 7 14.02 -16.70 -0.54
N ASP A 8 15.33 -16.94 -0.48
CA ASP A 8 15.92 -18.29 -0.47
C ASP A 8 15.43 -19.19 -1.62
N GLY A 9 15.23 -18.59 -2.80
CA GLY A 9 14.76 -19.29 -4.00
C GLY A 9 13.25 -19.55 -4.06
N VAL A 10 12.48 -19.12 -3.05
CA VAL A 10 11.02 -19.26 -3.02
C VAL A 10 10.37 -17.90 -3.27
N VAL A 11 9.43 -17.83 -4.22
CA VAL A 11 8.64 -16.62 -4.46
C VAL A 11 7.49 -16.56 -3.46
N PRO A 12 7.45 -15.57 -2.56
CA PRO A 12 6.33 -15.43 -1.64
C PRO A 12 5.08 -14.92 -2.37
N GLU A 13 3.91 -15.16 -1.77
CA GLU A 13 2.61 -14.67 -2.29
C GLU A 13 2.49 -13.14 -2.16
N GLU A 14 3.03 -12.59 -1.08
CA GLU A 14 3.14 -11.15 -0.83
C GLU A 14 4.61 -10.72 -0.78
N GLY A 15 4.91 -9.50 -1.17
CA GLY A 15 6.28 -8.97 -1.08
C GLY A 15 6.51 -7.71 -1.91
N TYR A 16 7.75 -7.50 -2.33
CA TYR A 16 8.14 -6.37 -3.16
C TYR A 16 8.75 -6.84 -4.48
N GLY A 17 8.30 -6.28 -5.60
CA GLY A 17 8.75 -6.66 -6.93
C GLY A 17 8.79 -5.46 -7.88
N LEU A 18 9.97 -5.17 -8.44
CA LEU A 18 10.19 -4.10 -9.44
C LEU A 18 9.47 -2.77 -9.12
N GLY A 19 9.55 -2.31 -7.86
CA GLY A 19 8.95 -1.04 -7.46
C GLY A 19 7.51 -1.13 -6.94
N TRP A 20 6.96 -2.33 -6.74
CA TRP A 20 5.58 -2.52 -6.28
C TRP A 20 5.53 -3.39 -5.03
N PHE A 21 4.71 -3.00 -4.06
CA PHE A 21 4.22 -3.93 -3.06
C PHE A 21 3.15 -4.81 -3.69
N VAL A 22 3.30 -6.12 -3.58
CA VAL A 22 2.31 -7.12 -3.96
C VAL A 22 1.69 -7.63 -2.68
N ARG A 23 0.36 -7.52 -2.55
CA ARG A 23 -0.36 -7.87 -1.32
C ARG A 23 -1.66 -8.60 -1.60
N ILE A 24 -2.13 -9.35 -0.61
CA ILE A 24 -3.47 -9.95 -0.59
C ILE A 24 -4.42 -8.99 0.12
N HIS A 25 -5.37 -8.44 -0.64
CA HIS A 25 -6.47 -7.64 -0.11
C HIS A 25 -7.71 -8.53 0.07
N PRO A 26 -8.65 -8.19 0.97
CA PRO A 26 -9.95 -8.88 1.05
C PRO A 26 -10.73 -8.95 -0.28
N SER A 27 -10.41 -8.09 -1.25
CA SER A 27 -11.01 -8.05 -2.59
C SER A 27 -10.17 -8.75 -3.66
N GLY A 28 -9.12 -9.47 -3.27
CA GLY A 28 -8.17 -10.16 -4.16
C GLY A 28 -6.76 -9.56 -4.15
N PRO A 29 -5.83 -10.09 -4.95
CA PRO A 29 -4.46 -9.61 -5.03
C PRO A 29 -4.41 -8.17 -5.59
N ILE A 30 -3.62 -7.34 -4.94
CA ILE A 30 -3.36 -5.95 -5.33
C ILE A 30 -1.87 -5.72 -5.53
N VAL A 31 -1.56 -4.77 -6.41
CA VAL A 31 -0.24 -4.15 -6.46
C VAL A 31 -0.35 -2.68 -6.12
N GLU A 32 0.50 -2.20 -5.22
CA GLU A 32 0.40 -0.86 -4.70
C GLU A 32 1.77 -0.23 -4.45
N HIS A 33 1.77 1.09 -4.39
CA HIS A 33 2.93 1.89 -4.02
C HIS A 33 2.48 3.21 -3.40
N ASP A 34 3.21 3.67 -2.40
CA ASP A 34 3.01 4.94 -1.73
C ASP A 34 4.18 5.90 -1.99
N GLY A 35 3.89 7.19 -1.92
CA GLY A 35 4.90 8.23 -2.12
C GLY A 35 4.73 9.35 -1.12
N ALA A 36 5.83 9.91 -0.67
CA ALA A 36 5.86 11.08 0.19
C ALA A 36 6.92 12.08 -0.31
N TRP A 37 6.53 13.34 -0.32
CA TRP A 37 7.42 14.48 -0.53
C TRP A 37 7.03 15.60 0.43
N GLN A 38 7.86 16.62 0.58
CA GLN A 38 7.58 17.73 1.50
C GLN A 38 6.23 18.38 1.18
N GLY A 39 5.26 18.20 2.09
CA GLY A 39 3.90 18.71 1.94
C GLY A 39 2.97 17.87 1.05
N PHE A 40 3.39 16.70 0.55
CA PHE A 40 2.57 15.86 -0.32
C PHE A 40 2.66 14.39 0.05
N THR A 41 1.56 13.67 -0.11
CA THR A 41 1.55 12.20 -0.08
C THR A 41 0.69 11.64 -1.19
N SER A 42 1.01 10.43 -1.62
CA SER A 42 0.32 9.72 -2.70
C SER A 42 0.16 8.25 -2.38
N TYR A 43 -0.83 7.65 -3.02
CA TYR A 43 -1.07 6.22 -3.02
C TYR A 43 -1.57 5.80 -4.39
N PHE A 44 -1.04 4.71 -4.90
CA PHE A 44 -1.57 4.03 -6.07
C PHE A 44 -1.81 2.57 -5.74
N ALA A 45 -2.93 2.02 -6.20
CA ALA A 45 -3.15 0.59 -6.22
C ALA A 45 -3.87 0.12 -7.47
N ARG A 46 -3.60 -1.12 -7.86
CA ARG A 46 -4.31 -1.84 -8.92
C ARG A 46 -4.78 -3.19 -8.38
N TYR A 47 -6.09 -3.41 -8.47
CA TYR A 47 -6.73 -4.68 -8.14
C TYR A 47 -6.61 -5.61 -9.34
N LEU A 48 -5.80 -6.67 -9.20
CA LEU A 48 -5.44 -7.52 -10.34
C LEU A 48 -6.64 -8.33 -10.85
N GLY A 49 -7.55 -8.72 -9.94
CA GLY A 49 -8.73 -9.49 -10.31
C GLY A 49 -9.80 -8.70 -11.07
N THR A 50 -9.96 -7.40 -10.78
CA THR A 50 -10.99 -6.56 -11.39
C THR A 50 -10.45 -5.61 -12.46
N GLY A 51 -9.14 -5.39 -12.49
CA GLY A 51 -8.49 -4.43 -13.37
C GLY A 51 -8.68 -2.97 -12.97
N VAL A 52 -9.34 -2.69 -11.83
CA VAL A 52 -9.56 -1.34 -11.31
C VAL A 52 -8.25 -0.79 -10.73
N SER A 53 -7.94 0.46 -11.07
CA SER A 53 -6.83 1.21 -10.48
C SER A 53 -7.35 2.41 -9.70
N ILE A 54 -6.73 2.69 -8.57
CA ILE A 54 -7.05 3.82 -7.69
C ILE A 54 -5.76 4.63 -7.51
N ALA A 55 -5.84 5.93 -7.70
CA ALA A 55 -4.77 6.87 -7.41
C ALA A 55 -5.29 7.97 -6.49
N VAL A 56 -4.59 8.22 -5.40
CA VAL A 56 -4.91 9.25 -4.41
C VAL A 56 -3.70 10.16 -4.27
N PHE A 57 -3.93 11.46 -4.38
CA PHE A 57 -2.93 12.50 -4.15
C PHE A 57 -3.45 13.44 -3.09
N THR A 58 -2.62 13.78 -2.12
CA THR A 58 -2.97 14.77 -1.11
C THR A 58 -1.85 15.80 -0.96
N ASN A 59 -2.25 17.04 -0.72
CA ASN A 59 -1.39 18.20 -0.50
C ASN A 59 -1.09 18.41 0.99
N LEU A 60 -0.95 17.29 1.72
CA LEU A 60 -0.63 17.27 3.13
C LEU A 60 0.53 16.29 3.36
N HIS A 61 1.40 16.63 4.30
CA HIS A 61 2.47 15.76 4.78
C HIS A 61 1.91 14.47 5.41
N ALA A 62 2.75 13.43 5.50
CA ALA A 62 2.38 12.11 6.00
C ALA A 62 1.81 12.09 7.43
N ASP A 63 2.05 13.11 8.26
CA ASP A 63 1.43 13.18 9.60
C ASP A 63 -0.05 13.60 9.56
N HIS A 64 -0.48 14.21 8.45
CA HIS A 64 -1.79 14.84 8.31
C HIS A 64 -2.68 14.16 7.27
N SER A 65 -2.17 13.12 6.59
CA SER A 65 -2.90 12.40 5.54
C SER A 65 -2.54 10.92 5.51
N ARG A 66 -3.52 10.10 5.10
CA ARG A 66 -3.42 8.64 4.95
C ARG A 66 -4.03 8.24 3.59
N PRO A 67 -3.35 8.54 2.46
CA PRO A 67 -3.92 8.30 1.12
C PRO A 67 -4.15 6.80 0.84
N ASP A 68 -3.39 5.92 1.47
CA ASP A 68 -3.60 4.46 1.44
C ASP A 68 -4.96 4.06 2.03
N GLN A 69 -5.33 4.64 3.18
CA GLN A 69 -6.62 4.37 3.80
C GLN A 69 -7.78 4.91 2.97
N ILE A 70 -7.62 6.11 2.40
CA ILE A 70 -8.62 6.69 1.49
C ILE A 70 -8.81 5.79 0.26
N GLY A 71 -7.71 5.39 -0.39
CA GLY A 71 -7.75 4.58 -1.61
C GLY A 71 -8.30 3.17 -1.40
N GLN A 72 -8.08 2.58 -0.23
CA GLN A 72 -8.63 1.26 0.13
C GLN A 72 -10.03 1.34 0.76
N GLY A 73 -10.63 2.53 0.88
CA GLY A 73 -11.93 2.71 1.53
C GLY A 73 -11.94 2.32 3.02
N ARG A 74 -10.78 2.39 3.69
CA ARG A 74 -10.64 2.08 5.12
C ARG A 74 -11.19 3.22 5.96
N ARG A 75 -12.02 2.89 6.95
CA ARG A 75 -12.56 3.89 7.89
C ARG A 75 -11.43 4.49 8.72
N ILE A 76 -11.20 5.78 8.55
CA ILE A 76 -10.23 6.56 9.34
C ILE A 76 -10.72 6.55 10.80
N GLY A 77 -9.99 5.88 11.69
CA GLY A 77 -10.31 5.76 13.13
C GLY A 77 -10.61 4.34 13.64
N ALA A 78 -10.71 3.33 12.78
CA ALA A 78 -10.80 1.93 13.24
C ALA A 78 -9.40 1.37 13.55
N ARG A 79 -8.91 1.62 14.77
CA ARG A 79 -7.74 0.93 15.31
C ARG A 79 -8.07 -0.55 15.46
N ALA A 80 -7.39 -1.43 14.74
CA ALA A 80 -7.40 -2.85 15.06
C ALA A 80 -6.80 -3.03 16.48
N PRO A 81 -7.47 -3.76 17.40
CA PRO A 81 -6.90 -3.99 18.71
C PRO A 81 -5.67 -4.89 18.56
N GLY A 82 -4.49 -4.36 18.87
CA GLY A 82 -3.24 -5.13 18.94
C GLY A 82 -2.16 -4.83 17.89
N GLY A 83 -2.41 -3.96 16.91
CA GLY A 83 -1.34 -3.53 15.99
C GLY A 83 -0.43 -2.51 16.67
N SER A 84 0.81 -2.89 16.99
CA SER A 84 1.84 -1.93 17.36
C SER A 84 2.01 -0.94 16.21
N GLY A 85 1.93 0.35 16.52
CA GLY A 85 2.29 1.44 15.62
C GLY A 85 3.80 1.50 15.42
N SER A 86 4.36 0.43 14.85
CA SER A 86 5.79 0.27 14.55
C SER A 86 5.96 -0.39 13.18
N GLY A 87 5.24 0.11 12.19
CA GLY A 87 5.65 0.00 10.81
C GLY A 87 6.27 1.34 10.45
N GLN A 88 7.54 1.52 10.80
CA GLN A 88 8.38 2.54 10.23
C GLN A 88 8.41 2.26 8.71
N ARG A 89 7.43 2.80 7.98
CA ARG A 89 7.45 2.84 6.52
C ARG A 89 8.38 3.99 6.17
N THR A 90 9.64 3.60 6.05
CA THR A 90 10.80 4.43 5.71
C THR A 90 10.51 5.34 4.51
N PHE A 91 10.62 6.64 4.74
CA PHE A 91 11.84 7.35 4.32
C PHE A 91 12.55 7.85 5.58
#